data_AF-A0A5C8U9F8-F1
#
_entry.id   AF-A0A5C8U9F8-F1
#
_cell.length_a   1.000
_cell.length_b   1.000
_cell.length_c   1.000
_cell.angle_alpha   90.00
_cell.angle_beta   90.00
_cell.angle_gamma   90.00
#
_symmetry.space_group_name_H-M   'P 1'
#
loop_
_entity.id
_entity.type
_entity.pdbx_description
1 polymer ?
#
loop_
_entity_poly.entity_id
_entity_poly.type
_entity_poly.pdbx_seq_one_letter_code
_entity_poly.pdbx_strand_id
1 'polypeptide(L)'
;MWTNENRARYDRSNLRYPSDLTDAEWVLIAPLIPPAKRGGGKRSVDLRAVVNGLMYVLSTGCQWRAIPKDLPARSTVHDYLDLWDYDGTLDRIHHTLYVACREQAGRDASPTAGVIDSQSVKGAEKRGPRFDPQGYDAGKKIKGKKRHVLVDTQGLLMHALVHPADIQDRDRDGGVLVMAMLFGLYPFLLKLYADGGYQGPVFQTGLRRVCRQISVEIVKRSDQAKGFAVLPKRWIVERTIGWLNRCRRLANDWECRTRKARAFLLLASIRLMTRKLCQKTI
;
A
#
# COMPACT_ATOMS: atom_id res chain seq x y z
N MET A 1 21.19 -10.70 -11.01
CA MET A 1 21.63 -12.10 -11.21
C MET A 1 21.26 -12.89 -9.97
N TRP A 2 20.68 -14.09 -10.10
CA TRP A 2 20.24 -14.91 -8.97
C TRP A 2 21.44 -15.65 -8.34
N THR A 3 22.08 -15.02 -7.36
CA THR A 3 23.28 -15.54 -6.66
C THR A 3 22.91 -16.44 -5.48
N ASN A 4 23.84 -17.27 -5.00
CA ASN A 4 23.62 -18.15 -3.83
C ASN A 4 23.30 -17.36 -2.54
N GLU A 5 23.94 -16.21 -2.34
CA GLU A 5 23.61 -15.29 -1.23
C GLU A 5 22.19 -14.74 -1.34
N ASN A 6 21.75 -14.39 -2.55
CA ASN A 6 20.38 -13.96 -2.80
C ASN A 6 19.37 -15.11 -2.63
N ARG A 7 19.74 -16.37 -2.92
CA ARG A 7 18.87 -17.53 -2.66
C ARG A 7 18.52 -17.66 -1.19
N ALA A 8 19.54 -17.66 -0.31
CA ALA A 8 19.33 -17.77 1.12
C ALA A 8 18.46 -16.62 1.67
N ARG A 9 18.61 -15.40 1.12
CA ARG A 9 17.81 -14.22 1.50
C ARG A 9 16.32 -14.35 1.20
N TYR A 10 15.95 -15.13 0.18
CA TYR A 10 14.56 -15.35 -0.24
C TYR A 10 14.07 -16.77 0.05
N ASP A 11 14.89 -17.62 0.66
CA ASP A 11 14.52 -18.98 0.99
C ASP A 11 13.46 -18.97 2.10
N ARG A 12 12.36 -19.63 1.80
CA ARG A 12 11.17 -19.76 2.65
C ARG A 12 10.64 -21.19 2.61
N SER A 13 11.47 -22.15 2.18
CA SER A 13 11.12 -23.57 2.07
C SER A 13 10.78 -24.20 3.42
N ASN A 14 11.37 -23.70 4.50
CA ASN A 14 11.11 -24.15 5.87
C ASN A 14 9.77 -23.66 6.47
N LEU A 15 9.07 -22.75 5.78
CA LEU A 15 7.77 -22.27 6.22
C LEU A 15 6.66 -23.15 5.64
N ARG A 16 5.56 -23.30 6.38
CA ARG A 16 4.36 -24.00 5.90
C ARG A 16 3.87 -23.43 4.57
N TYR A 17 3.76 -22.10 4.47
CA TYR A 17 3.53 -21.41 3.22
C TYR A 17 4.62 -20.35 2.96
N PRO A 18 5.03 -20.13 1.71
CA PRO A 18 5.97 -19.05 1.36
C PRO A 18 5.46 -17.64 1.71
N SER A 19 4.16 -17.49 1.96
CA SER A 19 3.52 -16.27 2.45
C SER A 19 3.75 -15.98 3.93
N ASP A 20 4.01 -17.02 4.73
CA ASP A 20 4.01 -16.92 6.18
C ASP A 20 5.15 -16.04 6.69
N LEU A 21 4.99 -15.55 7.92
CA LEU A 21 6.00 -14.79 8.63
C LEU A 21 7.04 -15.71 9.27
N THR A 22 8.31 -15.38 9.08
CA THR A 22 9.39 -15.97 9.87
C THR A 22 9.31 -15.48 11.33
N ASP A 23 10.04 -16.12 12.24
CA ASP A 23 10.07 -15.68 13.65
C ASP A 23 10.61 -14.26 13.79
N ALA A 24 11.64 -13.91 13.02
CA ALA A 24 12.20 -12.56 13.00
C ALA A 24 11.18 -11.52 12.49
N GLU A 25 10.41 -11.86 11.45
CA GLU A 25 9.34 -10.98 10.95
C GLU A 25 8.20 -10.84 11.95
N TRP A 26 7.87 -11.93 12.66
CA TRP A 26 6.83 -11.93 13.69
C TRP A 26 7.20 -11.06 14.88
N VAL A 27 8.46 -11.07 15.34
CA VAL A 27 8.95 -10.22 16.44
C VAL A 27 8.71 -8.73 16.17
N LEU A 28 8.76 -8.30 14.90
CA LEU A 28 8.48 -6.91 14.52
C LEU A 28 6.99 -6.54 14.58
N ILE A 29 6.10 -7.49 14.27
CA ILE A 29 4.65 -7.24 14.15
C ILE A 29 3.92 -7.49 15.48
N ALA A 30 4.28 -8.56 16.20
CA ALA A 30 3.61 -9.00 17.41
C ALA A 30 3.38 -7.89 18.46
N PRO A 31 4.37 -7.05 18.83
CA PRO A 31 4.17 -6.02 19.86
C PRO A 31 3.25 -4.88 19.42
N LEU A 32 2.98 -4.74 18.12
CA LEU A 32 2.15 -3.67 17.56
C LEU A 32 0.67 -4.06 17.47
N ILE A 33 0.34 -5.33 17.70
CA ILE A 33 -1.04 -5.80 17.72
C ILE A 33 -1.63 -5.55 19.12
N PRO A 34 -2.79 -4.87 19.24
CA PRO A 34 -3.40 -4.59 20.53
C PRO A 34 -3.65 -5.86 21.35
N PRO A 35 -3.41 -5.82 22.67
CA PRO A 35 -3.72 -6.94 23.55
C PRO A 35 -5.22 -7.23 23.55
N ALA A 36 -5.60 -8.38 24.12
CA ALA A 36 -7.01 -8.69 24.33
C ALA A 36 -7.64 -7.62 25.23
N LYS A 37 -8.89 -7.21 24.93
CA LYS A 37 -9.62 -6.25 25.76
C LYS A 37 -9.79 -6.80 27.18
N ARG A 38 -9.72 -5.92 28.18
CA ARG A 38 -9.94 -6.26 29.60
C ARG A 38 -11.44 -6.38 29.86
N GLY A 39 -11.86 -7.47 30.51
CA GLY A 39 -13.28 -7.75 30.79
C GLY A 39 -13.99 -8.34 29.58
N GLY A 40 -14.15 -9.66 29.57
CA GLY A 40 -14.68 -10.45 28.46
C GLY A 40 -14.00 -11.81 28.37
N GLY A 41 -14.41 -12.65 27.41
CA GLY A 41 -13.70 -13.90 27.13
C GLY A 41 -12.24 -13.63 26.73
N LYS A 42 -11.30 -14.38 27.30
CA LYS A 42 -9.88 -14.31 26.91
C LYS A 42 -9.77 -14.62 25.41
N ARG A 43 -8.98 -13.83 24.67
CA ARG A 43 -8.68 -14.10 23.26
C ARG A 43 -8.02 -15.47 23.16
N SER A 44 -8.70 -16.43 22.53
CA SER A 44 -8.21 -17.80 22.30
C SER A 44 -7.55 -17.98 20.94
N VAL A 45 -7.66 -16.98 20.06
CA VAL A 45 -7.15 -17.04 18.68
C VAL A 45 -5.66 -16.72 18.65
N ASP A 46 -4.87 -17.57 17.99
CA ASP A 46 -3.48 -17.28 17.65
C ASP A 46 -3.41 -16.17 16.59
N LEU A 47 -2.89 -15.02 16.99
CA LEU A 47 -2.74 -13.86 16.13
C LEU A 47 -1.70 -14.06 15.02
N ARG A 48 -0.66 -14.87 15.26
CA ARG A 48 0.33 -15.17 14.22
C ARG A 48 -0.34 -15.95 13.09
N ALA A 49 -1.15 -16.94 13.43
CA ALA A 49 -1.93 -17.69 12.46
C ALA A 49 -2.92 -16.79 11.69
N VAL A 50 -3.52 -15.79 12.35
CA VAL A 50 -4.38 -14.80 11.67
C VAL A 50 -3.58 -13.97 10.67
N VAL A 51 -2.41 -13.43 11.06
CA VAL A 51 -1.56 -12.65 10.15
C VAL A 51 -1.06 -13.52 9.00
N ASN A 52 -0.65 -14.77 9.25
CA ASN A 52 -0.29 -15.72 8.20
C ASN A 52 -1.45 -15.96 7.23
N GLY A 53 -2.69 -16.10 7.73
CA GLY A 53 -3.90 -16.18 6.90
C GLY A 53 -4.09 -14.96 6.01
N LEU A 54 -3.88 -13.75 6.55
CA LEU A 54 -3.94 -12.51 5.76
C LEU A 54 -2.83 -12.46 4.70
N MET A 55 -1.60 -12.83 5.05
CA MET A 55 -0.47 -12.88 4.13
C MET A 55 -0.68 -13.93 3.02
N TYR A 56 -1.35 -15.04 3.34
CA TYR A 56 -1.71 -16.08 2.39
C TYR A 56 -2.72 -15.56 1.37
N VAL A 57 -3.82 -14.96 1.81
CA VAL A 57 -4.84 -14.36 0.93
C VAL A 57 -4.21 -13.27 0.06
N LEU A 58 -3.40 -12.40 0.66
CA LEU A 58 -2.69 -11.33 -0.04
C LEU A 58 -1.76 -11.88 -1.15
N SER A 59 -0.98 -12.92 -0.83
CA SER A 59 0.02 -13.49 -1.74
C SER A 59 -0.60 -14.27 -2.89
N THR A 60 -1.53 -15.18 -2.56
CA THR A 60 -2.13 -16.11 -3.53
C THR A 60 -3.22 -15.44 -4.34
N GLY A 61 -3.90 -14.42 -3.77
CA GLY A 61 -5.09 -13.83 -4.34
C GLY A 61 -6.32 -14.76 -4.27
N CYS A 62 -6.25 -15.86 -3.51
CA CYS A 62 -7.34 -16.82 -3.43
C CYS A 62 -8.64 -16.18 -2.90
N GLN A 63 -9.77 -16.81 -3.20
CA GLN A 63 -11.04 -16.42 -2.59
C GLN A 63 -11.01 -16.70 -1.09
N TRP A 64 -11.73 -15.89 -0.29
CA TRP A 64 -11.83 -16.07 1.17
C TRP A 64 -12.34 -17.47 1.56
N ARG A 65 -13.19 -18.09 0.74
CA ARG A 65 -13.70 -19.46 0.97
C ARG A 65 -12.68 -20.55 0.66
N ALA A 66 -11.62 -20.23 -0.07
CA ALA A 66 -10.55 -21.14 -0.45
C ALA A 66 -9.33 -21.03 0.48
N ILE A 67 -9.46 -20.35 1.62
CA ILE A 67 -8.43 -20.39 2.67
C ILE A 67 -8.28 -21.85 3.12
N PRO A 68 -7.05 -22.38 3.13
CA PRO A 68 -6.75 -23.72 3.63
C PRO A 68 -7.32 -23.96 5.04
N LYS A 69 -7.84 -25.17 5.28
CA LYS A 69 -8.52 -25.54 6.54
C LYS A 69 -7.60 -25.57 7.76
N ASP A 70 -6.31 -25.50 7.51
CA ASP A 70 -5.23 -25.66 8.45
C ASP A 70 -4.69 -24.27 8.91
N LEU A 71 -5.19 -23.18 8.30
CA LEU A 71 -5.17 -21.80 8.79
C LEU A 71 -6.48 -21.47 9.55
N PRO A 72 -6.54 -20.36 10.32
CA PRO A 72 -7.76 -19.99 11.02
C PRO A 72 -8.95 -19.82 10.08
N ALA A 73 -10.15 -20.05 10.60
CA ALA A 73 -11.39 -19.95 9.83
C ALA A 73 -11.50 -18.61 9.10
N ARG A 74 -12.05 -18.64 7.87
CA ARG A 74 -12.16 -17.46 7.01
C ARG A 74 -12.82 -16.26 7.68
N SER A 75 -13.83 -16.51 8.53
CA SER A 75 -14.54 -15.48 9.28
C SER A 75 -13.58 -14.80 10.24
N THR A 76 -12.86 -15.58 11.04
CA THR A 76 -11.86 -15.07 11.99
C THR A 76 -10.82 -14.19 11.29
N VAL A 77 -10.20 -14.68 10.21
CA VAL A 77 -9.17 -13.91 9.49
C VAL A 77 -9.74 -12.62 8.93
N HIS A 78 -10.94 -12.67 8.33
CA HIS A 78 -11.61 -11.51 7.76
C HIS A 78 -12.05 -10.50 8.83
N ASP A 79 -12.57 -10.96 9.96
CA ASP A 79 -13.04 -10.11 11.06
C ASP A 79 -11.89 -9.34 11.70
N TYR A 80 -10.72 -9.99 11.87
CA TYR A 80 -9.51 -9.30 12.32
C TYR A 80 -9.01 -8.27 11.31
N LEU A 81 -9.07 -8.57 10.00
CA LEU A 81 -8.75 -7.57 8.98
C LEU A 81 -9.66 -6.34 9.10
N ASP A 82 -10.97 -6.56 9.20
CA ASP A 82 -11.94 -5.47 9.31
C ASP A 82 -11.78 -4.67 10.60
N LEU A 83 -11.50 -5.34 11.71
CA LEU A 83 -11.23 -4.72 13.00
C LEU A 83 -9.97 -3.87 12.96
N TRP A 84 -8.85 -4.41 12.49
CA TRP A 84 -7.56 -3.70 12.46
C TRP A 84 -7.51 -2.56 11.45
N ASP A 85 -8.30 -2.65 10.38
CA ASP A 85 -8.52 -1.55 9.45
C ASP A 85 -9.45 -0.48 10.06
N TYR A 86 -10.34 -0.84 10.99
CA TYR A 86 -11.26 0.11 11.62
C TYR A 86 -10.63 0.84 12.82
N ASP A 87 -9.88 0.14 13.65
CA ASP A 87 -9.28 0.67 14.88
C ASP A 87 -7.89 1.31 14.69
N GLY A 88 -7.44 1.39 13.43
CA GLY A 88 -6.15 1.96 13.02
C GLY A 88 -4.93 1.08 13.33
N THR A 89 -5.11 -0.18 13.73
CA THR A 89 -3.99 -1.10 14.00
C THR A 89 -3.12 -1.32 12.78
N LEU A 90 -3.72 -1.50 11.59
CA LEU A 90 -2.94 -1.64 10.36
C LEU A 90 -2.09 -0.40 10.08
N ASP A 91 -2.66 0.79 10.25
CA ASP A 91 -1.95 2.06 10.07
C ASP A 91 -0.79 2.21 11.06
N ARG A 92 -0.97 1.84 12.33
CA ARG A 92 0.09 1.85 13.36
C ARG A 92 1.22 0.87 13.03
N ILE A 93 0.88 -0.36 12.63
CA ILE A 93 1.86 -1.37 12.21
C ILE A 93 2.66 -0.84 11.01
N HIS A 94 1.95 -0.34 10.00
CA HIS A 94 2.56 0.22 8.81
C HIS A 94 3.51 1.37 9.13
N HIS A 95 3.07 2.36 9.92
CA HIS A 95 3.87 3.52 10.28
C HIS A 95 5.14 3.15 11.07
N THR A 96 5.02 2.23 12.03
CA THR A 96 6.16 1.79 12.84
C THR A 96 7.22 1.10 11.98
N LEU A 97 6.80 0.19 11.09
CA LEU A 97 7.71 -0.50 10.17
C LEU A 97 8.32 0.46 9.14
N TYR A 98 7.56 1.46 8.71
CA TYR A 98 8.02 2.50 7.80
C TYR A 98 9.17 3.31 8.41
N VAL A 99 9.01 3.78 9.65
CA VAL A 99 10.06 4.51 10.39
C VAL A 99 11.30 3.65 10.54
N ALA A 100 11.14 2.41 11.03
CA ALA A 100 12.26 1.48 11.21
C ALA A 100 13.02 1.22 9.90
N CYS A 101 12.32 1.09 8.77
CA CYS A 101 12.95 0.88 7.46
C CYS A 101 13.78 2.07 6.99
N ARG A 102 13.38 3.29 7.36
CA ARG A 102 14.11 4.52 7.01
C ARG A 102 15.35 4.68 7.87
N GLU A 103 15.20 4.46 9.18
CA GLU A 103 16.30 4.50 10.14
C GLU A 103 17.37 3.44 9.82
N GLN A 104 16.97 2.20 9.51
CA GLN A 104 17.89 1.14 9.09
C GLN A 104 18.68 1.52 7.82
N ALA A 105 18.11 2.37 6.97
CA ALA A 105 18.76 2.86 5.76
C ALA A 105 19.52 4.18 5.98
N GLY A 106 19.73 4.61 7.22
CA GLY A 106 20.44 5.84 7.58
C GLY A 106 19.71 7.12 7.12
N ARG A 107 18.38 7.07 7.00
CA ARG A 107 17.54 8.21 6.62
C ARG A 107 16.69 8.66 7.79
N ASP A 108 16.40 9.96 7.84
CA ASP A 108 15.45 10.54 8.78
C ASP A 108 14.07 9.89 8.63
N ALA A 109 13.40 9.57 9.75
CA ALA A 109 12.04 9.05 9.80
C ALA A 109 11.04 9.91 9.01
N SER A 110 11.26 11.22 8.98
CA SER A 110 10.44 12.23 8.31
C SER A 110 11.01 12.58 6.91
N PRO A 111 10.50 12.01 5.81
CA PRO A 111 10.98 12.35 4.47
C PRO A 111 10.58 13.76 4.01
N THR A 112 11.53 14.54 3.54
CA THR A 112 11.26 15.86 2.94
C THR A 112 10.81 15.81 1.47
N ALA A 113 10.91 14.64 0.81
CA ALA A 113 10.49 14.46 -0.57
C ALA A 113 9.68 13.18 -0.78
N GLY A 114 8.61 13.28 -1.59
CA GLY A 114 7.70 12.19 -1.92
C GLY A 114 7.38 12.13 -3.40
N VAL A 115 6.92 10.98 -3.88
CA VAL A 115 6.55 10.72 -5.27
C VAL A 115 5.14 10.16 -5.28
N ILE A 116 4.24 10.79 -6.04
CA ILE A 116 2.83 10.38 -6.16
C ILE A 116 2.53 9.86 -7.56
N ASP A 117 1.80 8.74 -7.62
CA ASP A 117 1.24 8.21 -8.86
C ASP A 117 -0.13 7.56 -8.63
N SER A 118 -0.89 7.42 -9.71
CA SER A 118 -2.23 6.82 -9.70
C SER A 118 -2.29 5.55 -10.55
N GLN A 119 -2.82 4.48 -9.97
CA GLN A 119 -3.05 3.21 -10.64
C GLN A 119 -4.54 2.89 -10.68
N SER A 120 -5.09 2.73 -11.88
CA SER A 120 -6.46 2.25 -12.07
C SER A 120 -6.45 0.72 -12.18
N VAL A 121 -7.27 0.05 -11.40
CA VAL A 121 -7.35 -1.42 -11.34
C VAL A 121 -8.75 -1.89 -11.64
N LYS A 122 -8.85 -2.95 -12.44
CA LYS A 122 -10.12 -3.51 -12.87
C LYS A 122 -10.86 -4.14 -11.69
N GLY A 123 -12.14 -3.85 -11.57
CA GLY A 123 -13.03 -4.51 -10.61
C GLY A 123 -13.37 -5.94 -11.05
N ALA A 124 -13.43 -6.87 -10.10
CA ALA A 124 -13.83 -8.24 -10.37
C ALA A 124 -15.32 -8.38 -10.72
N GLU A 125 -16.16 -7.54 -10.11
CA GLU A 125 -17.61 -7.56 -10.29
C GLU A 125 -18.08 -6.47 -11.25
N LYS A 126 -19.18 -6.67 -11.98
CA LYS A 126 -19.71 -5.67 -12.93
C LYS A 126 -20.21 -4.38 -12.25
N ARG A 127 -20.57 -4.43 -10.95
CA ARG A 127 -21.04 -3.31 -10.14
C ARG A 127 -20.54 -3.48 -8.70
N GLY A 128 -20.02 -2.40 -8.10
CA GLY A 128 -19.79 -2.33 -6.65
C GLY A 128 -21.10 -2.10 -5.87
N PRO A 129 -21.07 -2.20 -4.53
CA PRO A 129 -22.23 -1.88 -3.70
C PRO A 129 -22.67 -0.42 -3.90
N ARG A 130 -23.96 -0.12 -3.70
CA ARG A 130 -24.53 1.23 -4.01
C ARG A 130 -23.83 2.37 -3.27
N PHE A 131 -23.36 2.12 -2.05
CA PHE A 131 -22.66 3.11 -1.21
C PHE A 131 -21.15 3.21 -1.51
N ASP A 132 -20.60 2.32 -2.34
CA ASP A 132 -19.19 2.33 -2.76
C ASP A 132 -19.10 1.78 -4.19
N PRO A 133 -19.59 2.54 -5.18
CA PRO A 133 -19.70 2.09 -6.56
C PRO A 133 -18.33 1.95 -7.22
N GLN A 134 -18.27 1.13 -8.28
CA GLN A 134 -17.10 1.13 -9.15
C GLN A 134 -17.22 2.28 -10.16
N GLY A 135 -16.10 2.95 -10.42
CA GLY A 135 -16.02 4.00 -11.43
C GLY A 135 -15.52 3.50 -12.78
N TYR A 136 -15.51 4.38 -13.77
CA TYR A 136 -14.99 4.11 -15.11
C TYR A 136 -13.93 5.16 -15.48
N ASP A 137 -12.70 4.69 -15.65
CA ASP A 137 -11.59 5.49 -16.16
C ASP A 137 -11.67 5.50 -17.70
N ALA A 138 -12.16 6.60 -18.27
CA ALA A 138 -12.30 6.76 -19.71
C ALA A 138 -10.95 6.80 -20.44
N GLY A 139 -9.90 7.32 -19.78
CA GLY A 139 -8.56 7.43 -20.36
C GLY A 139 -7.90 6.07 -20.52
N LYS A 140 -8.05 5.19 -19.52
CA LYS A 140 -7.50 3.82 -19.54
C LYS A 140 -8.52 2.77 -20.02
N LYS A 141 -9.79 3.16 -20.22
CA LYS A 141 -10.93 2.29 -20.50
C LYS A 141 -11.10 1.16 -19.47
N ILE A 142 -10.84 1.47 -18.20
CA ILE A 142 -10.89 0.52 -17.08
C ILE A 142 -12.11 0.81 -16.21
N LYS A 143 -12.94 -0.20 -15.99
CA LYS A 143 -13.98 -0.16 -14.97
C LYS A 143 -13.46 -0.76 -13.66
N GLY A 144 -13.48 0.01 -12.59
CA GLY A 144 -13.00 -0.43 -11.28
C GLY A 144 -12.69 0.71 -10.33
N LYS A 145 -11.54 0.62 -9.66
CA LYS A 145 -11.10 1.60 -8.66
C LYS A 145 -9.74 2.17 -9.01
N LYS A 146 -9.52 3.42 -8.62
CA LYS A 146 -8.22 4.09 -8.73
C LYS A 146 -7.55 4.14 -7.37
N ARG A 147 -6.25 3.87 -7.36
CA ARG A 147 -5.38 3.82 -6.20
C ARG A 147 -4.35 4.92 -6.36
N HIS A 148 -4.39 5.93 -5.51
CA HIS A 148 -3.33 6.92 -5.40
C HIS A 148 -2.34 6.45 -4.35
N VAL A 149 -1.07 6.41 -4.73
CA VAL A 149 0.01 5.92 -3.89
C VAL A 149 1.05 7.02 -3.75
N LEU A 150 1.32 7.42 -2.52
CA LEU A 150 2.44 8.30 -2.16
C LEU A 150 3.56 7.44 -1.59
N VAL A 151 4.75 7.57 -2.16
CA VAL A 151 5.97 6.90 -1.67
C VAL A 151 7.06 7.91 -1.35
N ASP A 152 7.99 7.51 -0.50
CA ASP A 152 9.21 8.28 -0.27
C ASP A 152 10.24 8.06 -1.39
N THR A 153 11.40 8.71 -1.26
CA THR A 153 12.53 8.57 -2.18
C THR A 153 13.20 7.19 -2.17
N GLN A 154 12.88 6.33 -1.21
CA GLN A 154 13.35 4.94 -1.15
C GLN A 154 12.35 3.96 -1.80
N GLY A 155 11.13 4.43 -2.09
CA GLY A 155 10.02 3.59 -2.58
C GLY A 155 9.29 2.87 -1.46
N LEU A 156 9.32 3.39 -0.23
CA LEU A 156 8.45 2.93 0.86
C LEU A 156 7.12 3.66 0.74
N LEU A 157 6.02 2.92 0.92
CA LEU A 157 4.68 3.50 0.93
C LEU A 157 4.56 4.44 2.13
N MET A 158 4.22 5.70 1.87
CA MET A 158 3.84 6.65 2.91
C MET A 158 2.33 6.57 3.14
N HIS A 159 1.55 6.70 2.06
CA HIS A 159 0.10 6.72 2.14
C HIS A 159 -0.53 6.15 0.87
N ALA A 160 -1.72 5.56 1.03
CA ALA A 160 -2.53 5.08 -0.08
C ALA A 160 -3.99 5.51 0.10
N LEU A 161 -4.57 6.04 -0.98
CA LEU A 161 -6.00 6.33 -1.10
C LEU A 161 -6.58 5.46 -2.21
N VAL A 162 -7.75 4.87 -1.97
CA VAL A 162 -8.50 4.14 -2.99
C VAL A 162 -9.87 4.77 -3.13
N HIS A 163 -10.26 5.08 -4.36
CA HIS A 163 -11.58 5.62 -4.67
C HIS A 163 -12.11 5.05 -6.00
N PRO A 164 -13.40 5.24 -6.31
CA PRO A 164 -13.97 4.84 -7.60
C PRO A 164 -13.23 5.47 -8.80
N ALA A 165 -13.04 4.71 -9.89
CA ALA A 165 -12.17 5.12 -11.00
C ALA A 165 -12.69 6.25 -11.91
N ASP A 166 -13.95 6.68 -11.73
CA ASP A 166 -14.61 7.80 -12.42
C ASP A 166 -14.13 9.16 -11.92
N ILE A 167 -13.57 9.22 -10.71
CA ILE A 167 -12.87 10.40 -10.21
C ILE A 167 -11.54 10.53 -10.98
N GLN A 168 -11.46 11.53 -11.86
CA GLN A 168 -10.26 11.81 -12.65
C GLN A 168 -9.24 12.63 -11.86
N ASP A 169 -7.95 12.49 -12.20
CA ASP A 169 -6.85 13.20 -11.53
C ASP A 169 -6.88 14.71 -11.85
N ARG A 170 -7.48 15.06 -13.00
CA ARG A 170 -7.69 16.44 -13.47
C ARG A 170 -8.96 17.07 -12.91
N ASP A 171 -9.97 16.26 -12.59
CA ASP A 171 -11.28 16.71 -12.10
C ASP A 171 -11.38 16.53 -10.58
N ARG A 172 -11.01 17.61 -9.90
CA ARG A 172 -11.40 18.01 -8.54
C ARG A 172 -11.13 17.12 -7.32
N ASP A 173 -11.25 15.79 -7.32
CA ASP A 173 -11.41 15.08 -6.03
C ASP A 173 -10.29 14.10 -5.65
N GLY A 174 -9.79 13.23 -6.54
CA GLY A 174 -8.86 12.16 -6.13
C GLY A 174 -7.52 12.69 -5.61
N GLY A 175 -6.86 13.53 -6.41
CA GLY A 175 -5.61 14.17 -6.03
C GLY A 175 -5.76 15.13 -4.84
N VAL A 176 -6.84 15.92 -4.81
CA VAL A 176 -7.11 16.88 -3.72
C VAL A 176 -7.45 16.17 -2.41
N LEU A 177 -8.18 15.05 -2.43
CA LEU A 177 -8.44 14.21 -1.25
C LEU A 177 -7.15 13.60 -0.71
N VAL A 178 -6.27 13.10 -1.59
CA VAL A 178 -4.92 12.71 -1.16
C VAL A 178 -4.24 13.90 -0.51
N MET A 179 -4.23 15.08 -1.13
CA MET A 179 -3.58 16.27 -0.56
C MET A 179 -4.18 16.70 0.79
N ALA A 180 -5.51 16.68 0.93
CA ALA A 180 -6.20 16.98 2.19
C ALA A 180 -5.83 15.98 3.29
N MET A 181 -5.60 14.71 2.93
CA MET A 181 -5.07 13.70 3.86
C MET A 181 -3.55 13.80 4.06
N LEU A 182 -2.79 14.39 3.12
CA LEU A 182 -1.39 14.74 3.34
C LEU A 182 -1.24 15.86 4.37
N PHE A 183 -2.24 16.73 4.47
CA PHE A 183 -2.29 17.77 5.49
C PHE A 183 -2.30 17.16 6.89
N GLY A 184 -1.41 17.66 7.75
CA GLY A 184 -1.30 17.20 9.14
C GLY A 184 -0.55 15.88 9.32
N LEU A 185 -0.64 14.93 8.39
CA LEU A 185 0.11 13.67 8.48
C LEU A 185 1.59 13.81 8.08
N TYR A 186 1.88 14.67 7.09
CA TYR A 186 3.25 14.86 6.57
C TYR A 186 3.66 16.34 6.52
N PRO A 187 3.68 17.04 7.67
CA PRO A 187 4.00 18.47 7.74
C PRO A 187 5.47 18.79 7.40
N PHE A 188 6.34 17.79 7.25
CA PHE A 188 7.74 17.95 6.91
C PHE A 188 8.02 17.80 5.40
N LEU A 189 7.00 17.47 4.60
CA LEU A 189 7.16 17.30 3.15
C LEU A 189 7.40 18.67 2.49
N LEU A 190 8.48 18.78 1.72
CA LEU A 190 8.88 19.99 1.01
C LEU A 190 8.80 19.82 -0.51
N LYS A 191 8.99 18.60 -1.02
CA LYS A 191 8.99 18.34 -2.46
C LYS A 191 8.11 17.16 -2.85
N LEU A 192 7.27 17.35 -3.86
CA LEU A 192 6.41 16.31 -4.41
C LEU A 192 6.67 16.13 -5.91
N TYR A 193 7.04 14.92 -6.30
CA TYR A 193 7.19 14.53 -7.71
C TYR A 193 5.89 13.89 -8.21
N ALA A 194 5.35 14.38 -9.31
CA ALA A 194 4.09 13.89 -9.88
C ALA A 194 4.11 13.84 -11.41
N ASP A 195 3.24 13.01 -12.01
CA ASP A 195 3.05 12.98 -13.47
C ASP A 195 2.28 14.21 -13.98
N GLY A 196 2.29 14.46 -15.29
CA GLY A 196 1.49 15.47 -15.99
C GLY A 196 -0.02 15.35 -15.77
N GLY A 197 -0.51 14.22 -15.26
CA GLY A 197 -1.88 14.08 -14.75
C GLY A 197 -2.23 15.08 -13.64
N TYR A 198 -1.22 15.50 -12.85
CA TYR A 198 -1.34 16.43 -11.74
C TYR A 198 -1.03 17.89 -12.10
N GLN A 199 -0.97 18.24 -13.40
CA GLN A 199 -0.62 19.61 -13.82
C GLN A 199 -1.78 20.61 -13.69
N GLY A 200 -3.00 20.17 -13.38
CA GLY A 200 -4.21 21.01 -13.44
C GLY A 200 -4.21 22.20 -12.46
N PRO A 201 -4.83 23.34 -12.83
CA PRO A 201 -4.90 24.53 -11.98
C PRO A 201 -5.63 24.27 -10.65
N VAL A 202 -6.59 23.33 -10.64
CA VAL A 202 -7.28 22.88 -9.44
C VAL A 202 -6.33 22.17 -8.48
N PHE A 203 -5.47 21.29 -9.00
CA PHE A 203 -4.47 20.58 -8.19
C PHE A 203 -3.48 21.56 -7.55
N GLN A 204 -2.95 22.52 -8.31
CA GLN A 204 -2.06 23.53 -7.78
C GLN A 204 -2.75 24.43 -6.73
N THR A 205 -4.01 24.80 -6.95
CA THR A 205 -4.78 25.62 -6.00
C THR A 205 -5.09 24.87 -4.71
N GLY A 206 -5.52 23.61 -4.82
CA GLY A 206 -5.78 22.74 -3.67
C GLY A 206 -4.52 22.53 -2.83
N LEU A 207 -3.40 22.23 -3.47
CA LEU A 207 -2.13 22.09 -2.77
C LEU A 207 -1.69 23.40 -2.09
N ARG A 208 -1.80 24.56 -2.75
CA ARG A 208 -1.44 25.85 -2.13
C ARG A 208 -2.30 26.18 -0.91
N ARG A 209 -3.56 25.75 -0.88
CA ARG A 209 -4.45 25.94 0.29
C ARG A 209 -4.05 25.03 1.45
N VAL A 210 -3.64 23.80 1.12
CA VAL A 210 -3.41 22.75 2.09
C VAL A 210 -1.98 22.77 2.60
N CYS A 211 -0.98 22.72 1.72
CA CYS A 211 0.43 22.74 2.10
C CYS A 211 1.20 23.81 1.30
N ARG A 212 1.29 25.03 1.87
CA ARG A 212 1.94 26.19 1.22
C ARG A 212 3.43 25.98 0.92
N GLN A 213 4.09 25.12 1.68
CA GLN A 213 5.53 24.87 1.62
C GLN A 213 5.95 23.77 0.61
N ILE A 214 5.00 23.02 0.04
CA ILE A 214 5.32 21.92 -0.88
C ILE A 214 5.55 22.46 -2.29
N SER A 215 6.75 22.23 -2.81
CA SER A 215 7.09 22.43 -4.21
C SER A 215 6.73 21.18 -5.03
N VAL A 216 5.87 21.33 -6.05
CA VAL A 216 5.54 20.23 -6.97
C VAL A 216 6.41 20.31 -8.20
N GLU A 217 7.07 19.20 -8.50
CA GLU A 217 7.80 19.00 -9.73
C GLU A 217 7.03 18.03 -10.63
N ILE A 218 6.47 18.55 -11.72
CA ILE A 218 5.76 17.73 -12.70
C ILE A 218 6.78 17.11 -13.66
N VAL A 219 6.97 15.80 -13.55
CA VAL A 219 7.95 15.05 -14.35
C VAL A 219 7.30 14.56 -15.64
N LYS A 220 7.45 15.33 -16.71
CA LYS A 220 6.93 14.99 -18.05
C LYS A 220 7.88 14.09 -18.82
N ARG A 221 7.35 13.22 -19.68
CA ARG A 221 8.14 12.70 -20.81
C ARG A 221 8.49 13.86 -21.73
N SER A 222 9.75 13.97 -22.12
CA SER A 222 10.11 14.84 -23.23
C SER A 222 9.47 14.27 -24.50
N ASP A 223 8.61 15.05 -25.16
CA ASP A 223 7.92 14.63 -26.40
C ASP A 223 8.90 14.35 -27.55
N GLN A 224 10.17 14.73 -27.41
CA GLN A 224 11.25 14.49 -28.38
C GLN A 224 12.01 13.17 -28.16
N ALA A 225 11.80 12.47 -27.03
CA ALA A 225 12.51 11.24 -26.75
C ALA A 225 11.89 10.04 -27.47
N LYS A 226 12.49 9.60 -28.59
CA LYS A 226 12.19 8.29 -29.21
C LYS A 226 12.83 7.17 -28.37
N GLY A 227 12.04 6.51 -27.53
CA GLY A 227 12.48 5.35 -26.74
C GLY A 227 12.20 5.47 -25.24
N PHE A 228 12.80 4.58 -24.44
CA PHE A 228 12.70 4.62 -22.98
C PHE A 228 13.57 5.76 -22.43
N ALA A 229 12.93 6.83 -21.96
CA ALA A 229 13.59 7.90 -21.21
C ALA A 229 13.38 7.69 -19.70
N VAL A 230 14.48 7.61 -18.95
CA VAL A 230 14.42 7.54 -17.49
C VAL A 230 13.92 8.89 -16.97
N LEU A 231 12.71 8.89 -16.41
CA LEU A 231 12.15 10.06 -15.73
C LEU A 231 12.72 10.15 -14.32
N PRO A 232 13.44 11.23 -13.97
CA PRO A 232 14.07 11.36 -12.66
C PRO A 232 13.02 11.15 -11.56
N LYS A 233 13.30 10.21 -10.65
CA LYS A 233 12.53 9.89 -9.43
C LYS A 233 11.10 9.35 -9.63
N ARG A 234 10.47 9.51 -10.79
CA ARG A 234 9.15 8.90 -11.08
C ARG A 234 9.18 7.37 -11.09
N TRP A 235 10.26 6.78 -11.59
CA TRP A 235 10.41 5.33 -11.63
C TRP A 235 10.34 4.67 -10.23
N ILE A 236 10.52 5.45 -9.15
CA ILE A 236 10.49 4.96 -7.76
C ILE A 236 9.08 4.50 -7.38
N VAL A 237 8.05 5.30 -7.67
CA VAL A 237 6.66 4.93 -7.36
C VAL A 237 6.17 3.81 -8.27
N GLU A 238 6.53 3.83 -9.55
CA GLU A 238 6.21 2.77 -10.51
C GLU A 238 6.83 1.43 -10.08
N ARG A 239 8.10 1.44 -9.64
CA ARG A 239 8.76 0.26 -9.06
C ARG A 239 8.05 -0.23 -7.80
N THR A 240 7.64 0.68 -6.93
CA THR A 240 6.93 0.34 -5.69
C THR A 240 5.60 -0.33 -6.01
N ILE A 241 4.83 0.23 -6.94
CA ILE A 241 3.59 -0.39 -7.46
C ILE A 241 3.89 -1.79 -8.02
N GLY A 242 4.98 -1.94 -8.79
CA GLY A 242 5.44 -3.24 -9.28
C GLY A 242 5.76 -4.25 -8.17
N TRP A 243 6.35 -3.81 -7.05
CA TRP A 243 6.59 -4.64 -5.88
C TRP A 243 5.29 -5.05 -5.18
N LEU A 244 4.37 -4.10 -4.97
CA LEU A 244 3.06 -4.37 -4.36
C LEU A 244 2.25 -5.37 -5.21
N ASN A 245 2.30 -5.23 -6.54
CA ASN A 245 1.64 -6.12 -7.50
C ASN A 245 2.17 -7.57 -7.50
N ARG A 246 3.30 -7.87 -6.84
CA ARG A 246 3.71 -9.27 -6.58
C ARG A 246 2.72 -10.00 -5.66
N CYS A 247 1.92 -9.25 -4.90
CA CYS A 247 0.78 -9.79 -4.17
C CYS A 247 -0.40 -9.96 -5.13
N ARG A 248 -0.72 -11.20 -5.51
CA ARG A 248 -1.75 -11.48 -6.54
C ARG A 248 -3.12 -10.90 -6.19
N ARG A 249 -3.44 -10.75 -4.90
CA ARG A 249 -4.69 -10.11 -4.45
C ARG A 249 -4.85 -8.68 -4.96
N LEU A 250 -3.75 -7.96 -5.22
CA LEU A 250 -3.78 -6.58 -5.71
C LEU A 250 -3.94 -6.47 -7.23
N ALA A 251 -3.77 -7.55 -7.99
CA ALA A 251 -3.80 -7.52 -9.46
C ALA A 251 -5.15 -7.04 -10.04
N ASN A 252 -6.25 -7.41 -9.36
CA ASN A 252 -7.59 -6.87 -9.60
C ASN A 252 -8.16 -6.36 -8.28
N ASP A 253 -9.19 -5.53 -8.34
CA ASP A 253 -9.97 -5.18 -7.15
C ASP A 253 -11.04 -6.24 -6.93
N TRP A 254 -10.72 -7.20 -6.06
CA TRP A 254 -11.66 -8.23 -5.59
C TRP A 254 -12.51 -7.74 -4.42
N GLU A 255 -12.19 -6.59 -3.84
CA GLU A 255 -12.87 -6.07 -2.67
C GLU A 255 -14.05 -5.21 -3.07
N CYS A 256 -15.23 -5.47 -2.52
CA CYS A 256 -16.39 -4.62 -2.78
C CYS A 256 -16.18 -3.19 -2.27
N ARG A 257 -15.37 -3.00 -1.20
CA ARG A 257 -15.17 -1.69 -0.53
C ARG A 257 -13.78 -1.11 -0.76
N THR A 258 -13.69 0.19 -1.05
CA THR A 258 -12.46 1.02 -1.14
C THR A 258 -11.59 0.89 0.11
N ARG A 259 -12.21 0.93 1.30
CA ARG A 259 -11.53 0.74 2.59
C ARG A 259 -10.75 -0.58 2.66
N LYS A 260 -11.39 -1.70 2.29
CA LYS A 260 -10.75 -3.02 2.23
C LYS A 260 -9.63 -3.08 1.18
N ALA A 261 -9.86 -2.47 0.01
CA ALA A 261 -8.82 -2.38 -1.02
C ALA A 261 -7.57 -1.62 -0.51
N ARG A 262 -7.77 -0.54 0.25
CA ARG A 262 -6.69 0.18 0.96
C ARG A 262 -6.01 -0.71 2.01
N ALA A 263 -6.77 -1.47 2.80
CA ALA A 263 -6.21 -2.38 3.79
C ALA A 263 -5.25 -3.40 3.16
N PHE A 264 -5.58 -3.95 1.97
CA PHE A 264 -4.68 -4.84 1.25
C PHE A 264 -3.42 -4.14 0.70
N LEU A 265 -3.51 -2.87 0.31
CA LEU A 265 -2.32 -2.07 -0.05
C LEU A 265 -1.40 -1.88 1.16
N LEU A 266 -1.97 -1.57 2.33
CA LEU A 266 -1.22 -1.46 3.57
C LEU A 266 -0.58 -2.80 3.97
N LEU A 267 -1.32 -3.91 3.87
CA LEU A 267 -0.76 -5.25 4.13
C LEU A 267 0.39 -5.61 3.18
N ALA A 268 0.29 -5.26 1.90
CA ALA A 268 1.37 -5.45 0.95
C ALA A 268 2.61 -4.63 1.30
N SER A 269 2.40 -3.39 1.73
CA SER A 269 3.47 -2.53 2.22
C SER A 269 4.11 -3.06 3.50
N ILE A 270 3.29 -3.45 4.50
CA ILE A 270 3.74 -4.09 5.76
C ILE A 270 4.61 -5.29 5.45
N ARG A 271 4.16 -6.21 4.59
CA ARG A 271 4.91 -7.40 4.17
C ARG A 271 6.24 -7.04 3.53
N LEU A 272 6.27 -6.02 2.67
CA LEU A 272 7.50 -5.56 2.01
C LEU A 272 8.48 -5.02 3.04
N MET A 273 8.02 -4.20 3.98
CA MET A 273 8.84 -3.57 5.01
C MET A 273 9.36 -4.56 6.05
N THR A 274 8.54 -5.51 6.52
CA THR A 274 9.00 -6.57 7.44
C THR A 274 10.12 -7.39 6.81
N ARG A 275 9.93 -7.82 5.57
CA ARG A 275 10.97 -8.56 4.83
C ARG A 275 12.22 -7.72 4.64
N LYS A 276 12.09 -6.43 4.36
CA LYS A 276 13.23 -5.53 4.20
C LYS A 276 14.03 -5.40 5.49
N LEU A 277 13.36 -5.22 6.63
CA LEU A 277 13.99 -5.10 7.95
C LEU A 277 14.75 -6.36 8.37
N CYS A 278 14.18 -7.54 8.12
CA CYS A 278 14.79 -8.81 8.49
C CYS A 278 15.89 -9.28 7.52
N GLN A 279 15.98 -8.70 6.33
CA GLN A 279 17.05 -9.01 5.41
C GLN A 279 18.29 -8.21 5.77
N LYS A 280 19.35 -8.88 6.22
CA LYS A 280 20.65 -8.25 6.49
C LYS A 280 21.08 -7.43 5.27
N THR A 281 21.24 -6.13 5.44
CA THR A 281 21.97 -5.29 4.51
C THR A 281 23.43 -5.73 4.59
N ILE A 282 23.96 -6.27 3.50
CA ILE A 282 25.41 -6.49 3.33
C ILE A 282 26.03 -5.12 3.10
#